data_AF-A0A2D9BGI1-F1
#
_entry.id   AF-A0A2D9BGI1-F1
#
_cell.length_a   1.000
_cell.length_b   1.000
_cell.length_c   1.000
_cell.angle_alpha   90.00
_cell.angle_beta   90.00
_cell.angle_gamma   90.00
#
_symmetry.space_group_name_H-M   'P 1'
#
loop_
_entity.id
_entity.type
_entity.pdbx_description
1 polymer ?
#
loop_
_entity_poly.entity_id
_entity_poly.type
_entity_poly.pdbx_seq_one_letter_code
_entity_poly.pdbx_strand_id
1 'polypeptide(L)'
;MLLGYFDYTFFAVLIFLNFRFWNRKIDWKIGCLIGAVSFGIVLPILSIAIELTRVKITSGPWMDSFEVVYTFLRFPTYWIVGIIQAIIIGINLSYKKTELDKSE
;
A
#
# COMPACT_ATOMS: atom_id res chain seq x y z
N MET A 1 14.21 -8.29 7.16
CA MET A 1 14.37 -6.89 6.67
C MET A 1 13.05 -6.15 6.77
N LEU A 2 13.07 -4.88 7.19
CA LEU A 2 11.88 -4.06 7.40
C LEU A 2 11.09 -3.83 6.10
N LEU A 3 11.79 -3.72 4.98
CA LEU A 3 11.25 -3.70 3.62
C LEU A 3 11.84 -4.87 2.81
N GLY A 4 10.99 -5.62 2.12
CA GLY A 4 11.35 -6.71 1.22
C GLY A 4 11.36 -6.29 -0.24
N TYR A 5 11.79 -7.21 -1.12
CA TYR A 5 11.85 -6.97 -2.57
C TYR A 5 10.49 -6.61 -3.17
N PHE A 6 9.44 -7.29 -2.71
CA PHE A 6 8.06 -6.99 -3.12
C PHE A 6 7.66 -5.56 -2.77
N ASP A 7 8.09 -5.05 -1.61
CA ASP A 7 7.72 -3.72 -1.12
C ASP A 7 8.28 -2.62 -2.05
N TYR A 8 9.49 -2.80 -2.59
CA TYR A 8 10.06 -1.87 -3.58
C TYR A 8 9.27 -1.86 -4.89
N THR A 9 8.92 -3.03 -5.42
CA THR A 9 8.09 -3.14 -6.62
C THR A 9 6.72 -2.52 -6.39
N PHE A 10 6.14 -2.78 -5.22
CA PHE A 10 4.87 -2.22 -4.79
C PHE A 10 4.91 -0.68 -4.75
N PHE A 11 5.93 -0.08 -4.10
CA PHE A 11 6.06 1.37 -4.07
C PHE A 11 6.21 1.98 -5.47
N ALA A 12 6.97 1.33 -6.36
CA ALA A 12 7.11 1.80 -7.75
C ALA A 12 5.77 1.82 -8.49
N VAL A 13 4.98 0.74 -8.37
CA VAL A 13 3.62 0.66 -8.95
C VAL A 13 2.70 1.71 -8.35
N LEU A 14 2.76 1.91 -7.03
CA LEU A 14 1.91 2.86 -6.31
C LEU A 14 2.20 4.30 -6.75
N ILE A 15 3.47 4.67 -6.90
CA ILE A 15 3.88 5.99 -7.43
C ILE A 15 3.40 6.16 -8.87
N PHE A 16 3.58 5.14 -9.72
CA PHE A 16 3.13 5.16 -11.10
C PHE A 16 1.61 5.35 -11.21
N LEU A 17 0.82 4.60 -10.43
CA LEU A 17 -0.62 4.71 -10.40
C LEU A 17 -1.06 6.09 -9.87
N ASN A 18 -0.44 6.60 -8.81
CA ASN A 18 -0.72 7.94 -8.32
C ASN A 18 -0.50 9.00 -9.40
N PHE A 19 0.61 8.94 -10.15
CA PHE A 19 0.85 9.87 -11.26
C PHE A 19 -0.17 9.72 -12.39
N ARG A 20 -0.47 8.48 -12.80
CA ARG A 20 -1.41 8.16 -13.88
C ARG A 20 -2.84 8.59 -13.57
N PHE A 21 -3.28 8.40 -12.32
CA PHE A 21 -4.67 8.61 -11.88
C PHE A 21 -4.88 9.91 -11.11
N TRP A 22 -3.87 10.76 -10.92
CA TRP A 22 -3.93 12.02 -10.16
C TRP A 22 -5.06 12.97 -10.59
N ASN A 23 -5.39 12.96 -11.89
CA ASN A 23 -6.38 13.86 -12.50
C ASN A 23 -7.73 13.19 -12.81
N ARG A 24 -7.91 11.91 -12.44
CA ARG A 24 -9.17 11.20 -12.68
C ARG A 24 -10.16 11.51 -11.57
N LYS A 25 -11.43 11.72 -11.94
CA LYS A 25 -12.55 11.80 -11.00
C LYS A 25 -12.88 10.38 -10.51
N ILE A 26 -12.26 9.97 -9.41
CA ILE A 26 -12.60 8.73 -8.71
C ILE A 26 -13.61 9.09 -7.61
N ASP A 27 -14.68 8.30 -7.48
CA ASP A 27 -15.60 8.44 -6.36
C ASP A 27 -14.87 8.09 -5.06
N TRP A 28 -14.83 9.05 -4.13
CA TRP A 28 -14.14 8.93 -2.85
C TRP A 28 -14.57 7.70 -2.05
N LYS A 29 -15.86 7.31 -2.09
CA LYS A 29 -16.36 6.15 -1.33
C LYS A 29 -15.78 4.85 -1.87
N ILE A 30 -15.78 4.72 -3.20
CA ILE A 30 -15.25 3.55 -3.89
C ILE A 30 -13.73 3.50 -3.74
N GLY A 31 -13.04 4.63 -3.91
CA GLY A 31 -11.60 4.74 -3.71
C GLY A 31 -11.16 4.41 -2.29
N CYS A 32 -11.91 4.86 -1.28
CA CYS A 32 -11.66 4.55 0.13
C CYS A 32 -11.88 3.05 0.42
N LEU A 33 -12.96 2.45 -0.10
CA LEU A 33 -13.21 1.01 0.08
C LEU A 33 -12.12 0.15 -0.58
N ILE A 34 -11.77 0.46 -1.84
CA ILE A 34 -10.71 -0.24 -2.57
C ILE A 34 -9.38 -0.07 -1.83
N GLY A 35 -9.06 1.14 -1.37
CA GLY A 35 -7.86 1.41 -0.59
C GLY A 35 -7.83 0.61 0.71
N ALA A 36 -8.91 0.65 1.50
CA ALA A 36 -8.99 -0.08 2.76
C ALA A 36 -8.82 -1.59 2.58
N VAL A 37 -9.47 -2.19 1.59
CA VAL A 37 -9.33 -3.62 1.30
C VAL A 37 -7.92 -3.95 0.79
N SER A 38 -7.37 -3.11 -0.09
CA SER A 38 -6.06 -3.32 -0.69
C SER A 38 -4.94 -3.22 0.36
N PHE A 39 -4.87 -2.11 1.09
CA PHE A 39 -3.82 -1.85 2.09
C PHE A 39 -4.05 -2.58 3.41
N GLY A 40 -5.30 -2.86 3.78
CA GLY A 40 -5.64 -3.55 5.02
C GLY A 40 -5.41 -5.05 4.95
N ILE A 41 -5.71 -5.68 3.81
CA ILE A 41 -5.82 -7.14 3.69
C ILE A 41 -4.96 -7.67 2.53
N VAL A 42 -5.26 -7.24 1.29
CA VAL A 42 -4.70 -7.89 0.08
C VAL A 42 -3.18 -7.76 0.01
N LEU A 43 -2.66 -6.54 0.15
CA LEU A 43 -1.23 -6.26 0.03
C LEU A 43 -0.41 -6.89 1.16
N PRO A 44 -0.80 -6.79 2.44
CA PRO A 44 -0.11 -7.51 3.50
C PRO A 44 -0.06 -9.02 3.30
N ILE A 45 -1.17 -9.65 2.89
CA ILE A 45 -1.21 -11.10 2.67
C ILE A 45 -0.29 -11.50 1.51
N LEU A 46 -0.33 -10.76 0.39
CA LEU A 46 0.56 -11.00 -0.74
C LEU A 46 2.03 -10.84 -0.35
N SER A 47 2.36 -9.80 0.42
CA SER A 47 3.72 -9.58 0.92
C SER A 47 4.21 -10.76 1.76
N ILE A 48 3.37 -11.28 2.65
CA ILE A 48 3.71 -12.42 3.50
C ILE A 48 3.91 -13.67 2.66
N ALA A 49 2.99 -13.96 1.73
CA ALA A 49 3.10 -15.15 0.89
C ALA A 49 4.39 -15.16 0.06
N ILE A 50 4.75 -14.01 -0.52
CA ILE A 50 5.97 -13.87 -1.34
C ILE A 50 7.23 -13.99 -0.47
N GLU A 51 7.28 -13.29 0.67
CA GLU A 51 8.45 -13.33 1.54
C GLU A 51 8.63 -14.71 2.21
N LEU A 52 7.56 -15.38 2.63
CA LEU A 52 7.64 -16.75 3.16
C LEU A 52 8.18 -17.73 2.11
N THR A 53 7.72 -17.60 0.86
CA THR A 53 8.23 -18.41 -0.25
C THR A 53 9.72 -18.16 -0.48
N ARG A 54 10.13 -16.90 -0.44
CA ARG A 54 11.53 -16.49 -0.56
C ARG A 54 12.39 -17.06 0.57
N VAL A 55 12.01 -16.83 1.83
CA VAL A 55 12.71 -17.32 3.03
C VAL A 55 12.86 -18.83 2.98
N LYS A 56 11.81 -19.56 2.58
CA LYS A 56 11.87 -21.02 2.41
C LYS A 56 12.91 -21.46 1.36
N ILE A 57 13.04 -20.72 0.27
CA ILE A 57 14.01 -21.00 -0.80
C ILE A 57 15.44 -20.65 -0.37
N THR A 58 15.65 -19.50 0.28
CA THR A 58 16.99 -19.04 0.66
C THR A 58 17.55 -19.70 1.92
N SER A 59 16.73 -19.92 2.94
CA SER A 59 17.17 -20.40 4.27
C SER A 59 17.02 -21.91 4.42
N GLY A 60 16.28 -22.57 3.52
CA GLY A 60 16.13 -24.03 3.49
C GLY A 60 15.60 -24.60 4.83
N PRO A 61 16.13 -25.74 5.32
CA PRO A 61 15.69 -26.35 6.57
C PRO A 61 16.09 -25.57 7.84
N TRP A 62 16.93 -24.54 7.71
CA TRP A 62 17.42 -23.71 8.82
C TRP A 62 16.67 -22.37 8.88
N MET A 63 15.35 -22.43 8.75
CA MET A 63 14.51 -21.23 8.79
C MET A 63 14.47 -20.66 10.22
N ASP A 64 14.93 -19.42 10.38
CA ASP A 64 14.87 -18.72 11.67
C ASP A 64 13.42 -18.35 11.99
N SER A 65 12.93 -18.83 13.13
CA SER A 65 11.58 -18.51 13.64
C SER A 65 11.36 -17.01 13.78
N PHE A 66 12.39 -16.22 14.09
CA PHE A 66 12.26 -14.77 14.16
C PHE A 66 12.01 -14.14 12.79
N GLU A 67 12.65 -14.64 11.74
CA GLU A 67 12.45 -14.16 10.36
C GLU A 67 11.00 -14.36 9.89
N VAL A 68 10.38 -15.47 10.29
CA VAL A 68 8.95 -15.75 10.03
C VAL A 68 8.06 -14.75 10.78
N VAL A 69 8.31 -14.52 12.07
CA VAL A 69 7.54 -13.55 12.88
C VAL A 69 7.65 -12.13 12.29
N TYR A 70 8.84 -11.70 11.89
CA TYR A 70 9.03 -10.42 11.22
C TYR A 70 8.28 -10.30 9.90
N THR A 71 8.15 -11.41 9.17
CA THR A 71 7.35 -11.44 7.93
C THR A 71 5.88 -11.19 8.23
N PHE A 72 5.33 -11.81 9.27
CA PHE A 72 3.96 -11.55 9.72
C PHE A 72 3.77 -10.15 10.30
N LEU A 73 4.79 -9.54 10.91
CA LEU A 73 4.68 -8.19 11.47
C LEU A 73 4.79 -7.06 10.42
N ARG A 74 4.73 -7.37 9.12
CA ARG A 74 4.76 -6.35 8.05
C ARG A 74 3.44 -5.60 7.82
N PHE A 75 2.29 -6.10 8.31
CA PHE A 75 0.98 -5.41 8.13
C PHE A 75 1.00 -3.92 8.49
N PRO A 76 1.59 -3.49 9.62
CA PRO A 76 1.60 -2.08 10.02
C PRO A 76 2.25 -1.17 8.98
N THR A 77 3.28 -1.65 8.26
CA THR A 77 3.92 -0.87 7.18
C THR A 77 2.92 -0.53 6.08
N TYR A 78 2.11 -1.50 5.64
CA TYR A 78 1.10 -1.29 4.62
C TYR A 78 -0.05 -0.40 5.09
N TRP A 79 -0.44 -0.53 6.36
CA TRP A 79 -1.47 0.34 6.94
C TRP A 79 -1.01 1.80 7.00
N ILE A 80 0.24 2.05 7.41
CA ILE A 80 0.81 3.41 7.43
C ILE A 80 0.80 4.01 6.02
N VAL A 81 1.25 3.27 5.01
CA VAL A 81 1.24 3.74 3.61
C VAL A 81 -0.18 4.04 3.14
N GLY A 82 -1.14 3.15 3.45
CA GLY A 82 -2.55 3.35 3.10
C GLY A 82 -3.16 4.59 3.75
N ILE A 83 -2.86 4.83 5.03
CA ILE A 83 -3.31 6.03 5.75
C ILE A 83 -2.73 7.30 5.12
N ILE A 84 -1.42 7.31 4.84
CA ILE A 84 -0.76 8.45 4.18
C ILE A 84 -1.42 8.72 2.82
N GLN A 85 -1.68 7.67 2.03
CA GLN A 85 -2.32 7.83 0.73
C GLN A 85 -3.75 8.37 0.84
N ALA A 86 -4.53 7.90 1.83
CA ALA A 86 -5.87 8.42 2.09
C ALA A 86 -5.85 9.91 2.46
N ILE A 87 -4.90 10.34 3.31
CA ILE A 87 -4.73 11.76 3.69
C ILE A 87 -4.42 12.60 2.45
N ILE A 88 -3.47 12.17 1.60
CA ILE A 88 -3.07 12.91 0.39
C ILE A 88 -4.26 13.10 -0.56
N ILE A 89 -5.02 12.04 -0.81
CA ILE A 89 -6.18 12.12 -1.71
C ILE A 89 -7.26 13.03 -1.10
N GLY A 90 -7.49 12.94 0.21
CA GLY A 90 -8.46 13.79 0.93
C GLY A 90 -8.12 15.29 0.80
N ILE A 91 -6.85 15.65 0.97
CA ILE A 91 -6.38 17.03 0.80
C ILE A 91 -6.57 17.51 -0.65
N ASN A 92 -6.20 16.69 -1.63
CA ASN A 92 -6.32 17.02 -3.06
C ASN A 92 -7.79 17.25 -3.48
N LEU A 93 -8.71 16.41 -3.02
CA LEU A 93 -10.14 16.58 -3.29
C LEU A 93 -10.71 17.85 -2.66
N SER A 94 -10.31 18.17 -1.43
CA SER A 94 -10.71 19.40 -0.75
C SER A 94 -10.24 20.66 -1.51
N TYR A 95 -8.99 20.64 -1.98
CA TYR A 95 -8.43 21.72 -2.78
C TYR A 95 -9.19 21.91 -4.11
N LYS A 96 -9.42 20.82 -4.86
CA LYS A 96 -10.18 20.88 -6.13
C LYS A 96 -11.60 21.41 -5.95
N LYS A 97 -12.28 21.06 -4.85
CA LYS A 97 -13.62 21.58 -4.55
C LYS A 97 -13.60 23.11 -4.35
N THR A 98 -12.60 23.61 -3.64
CA THR A 98 -12.47 25.06 -3.35
C THR A 98 -12.18 25.89 -4.60
N GLU A 99 -11.39 25.35 -5.54
CA GLU A 99 -11.11 26.01 -6.83
C GLU A 99 -12.36 26.05 -7.73
N LEU A 100 -13.18 24.99 -7.72
CA LEU A 100 -14.46 24.95 -8.45
C LEU A 100 -15.44 26.01 -7.94
N ASP A 101 -15.64 26.11 -6.62
CA ASP A 101 -16.55 27.10 -6.00
C ASP A 101 -16.13 28.57 -6.23
N LYS A 102 -14.86 28.84 -6.57
CA LYS A 102 -14.36 30.19 -6.91
C LYS A 102 -14.54 30.56 -8.39
N SER A 103 -14.89 29.60 -9.24
CA SER A 103 -14.96 29.76 -10.69
C SER A 103 -16.39 29.89 -11.24
N GLU A 104 -17.40 29.71 -10.39
CA GLU A 104 -18.82 30.03 -10.64
C GLU A 104 -19.18 31.42 -10.10
#